data_AF-A0A5D0WT30-F1
#
_entry.id   AF-A0A5D0WT30-F1
#
_cell.length_a   1.000
_cell.length_b   1.000
_cell.length_c   1.000
_cell.angle_alpha   90.00
_cell.angle_beta   90.00
_cell.angle_gamma   90.00
#
_symmetry.space_group_name_H-M   'P 1'
#
loop_
_entity.id
_entity.type
_entity.pdbx_description
1 polymer ?
#
loop_
_entity_poly.entity_id
_entity_poly.type
_entity_poly.pdbx_seq_one_letter_code
_entity_poly.pdbx_strand_id
1 'polypeptide(L)' 'GVSLASQALGSLLGVTVAFAGGLLVYGLMKALLGIRLSQEEEYYGADLSIHKIGAISHE' A
#
# COMPACT_ATOMS: atom_id res chain seq x y z
N GLY A 1 -5.46 25.03 28.20
CA GLY A 1 -4.63 24.17 27.33
C GLY A 1 -5.08 22.73 27.49
N VAL A 2 -4.99 21.92 26.43
CA VAL A 2 -5.27 20.49 26.50
C VAL A 2 -4.12 19.75 27.20
N SER A 3 -4.40 18.71 27.98
CA SER A 3 -3.37 17.99 28.75
C SER A 3 -2.49 17.13 27.84
N LEU A 4 -1.22 16.93 28.19
CA LEU A 4 -0.34 16.01 27.45
C LEU A 4 -0.93 14.59 27.34
N ALA A 5 -1.61 14.12 28.39
CA ALA A 5 -2.31 12.84 28.38
C ALA A 5 -3.41 12.78 27.31
N SER A 6 -4.24 13.83 27.21
CA SER A 6 -5.29 13.89 26.18
C SER A 6 -4.72 13.91 24.75
N GLN A 7 -3.60 14.61 24.54
CA GLN A 7 -2.93 14.65 23.24
C GLN A 7 -2.32 13.29 22.88
N ALA A 8 -1.66 12.62 23.83
CA ALA A 8 -1.08 11.30 23.61
C ALA A 8 -2.17 10.26 23.28
N LEU A 9 -3.28 10.25 24.03
CA LEU A 9 -4.41 9.35 23.78
C LEU A 9 -5.06 9.63 22.42
N GLY A 10 -5.30 10.89 22.07
CA GLY A 10 -5.86 11.26 20.78
C GLY A 10 -4.98 10.81 19.61
N SER A 11 -3.67 11.03 19.70
CA SER A 11 -2.71 10.58 18.68
C SER A 11 -2.68 9.06 18.54
N LEU A 12 -2.64 8.33 19.66
CA LEU A 12 -2.65 6.87 19.64
C LEU A 12 -3.93 6.32 19.01
N LEU A 13 -5.10 6.87 19.39
CA LEU A 13 -6.38 6.48 18.79
C LEU A 13 -6.39 6.76 17.28
N GLY A 14 -5.90 7.93 16.86
CA GLY A 14 -5.78 8.27 15.44
C GLY A 14 -4.92 7.27 14.66
N VAL A 15 -3.73 6.93 15.20
CA VAL A 15 -2.83 5.93 14.61
C VAL A 15 -3.49 4.56 14.55
N THR A 16 -4.16 4.13 15.62
CA THR A 16 -4.85 2.83 15.66
C THR A 16 -5.95 2.75 14.59
N VAL A 17 -6.78 3.79 14.46
CA VAL A 17 -7.84 3.85 13.45
C VAL A 17 -7.25 3.85 12.04
N ALA A 18 -6.22 4.66 11.79
CA ALA A 18 -5.54 4.72 10.49
C ALA A 18 -4.91 3.36 10.12
N PHE A 19 -4.26 2.70 11.08
CA PHE A 19 -3.64 1.40 10.88
C PHE A 19 -4.69 0.31 10.62
N ALA A 20 -5.73 0.22 11.46
CA ALA A 20 -6.79 -0.76 11.30
C ALA A 20 -7.57 -0.55 9.99
N GLY A 21 -7.91 0.69 9.67
CA GLY A 21 -8.58 1.05 8.42
C GLY A 21 -7.72 0.73 7.20
N GLY A 22 -6.42 1.07 7.23
CA GLY A 22 -5.47 0.74 6.18
C GLY A 22 -5.38 -0.78 5.96
N LEU A 23 -5.18 -1.55 7.04
CA LEU A 23 -5.14 -3.01 6.95
C LEU A 23 -6.43 -3.60 6.38
N LEU A 24 -7.59 -3.08 6.79
CA LEU A 24 -8.88 -3.56 6.29
C LEU A 24 -9.04 -3.27 4.79
N VAL A 25 -8.78 -2.05 4.35
CA VAL A 25 -8.92 -1.65 2.94
C VAL A 25 -7.90 -2.38 2.06
N TYR A 26 -6.61 -2.30 2.39
CA TYR A 26 -5.57 -2.97 1.60
C TYR A 26 -5.69 -4.50 1.67
N GLY A 27 -6.16 -5.05 2.79
CA GLY A 27 -6.43 -6.47 2.95
C GLY A 27 -7.55 -6.96 2.04
N LEU A 28 -8.67 -6.22 1.99
CA LEU A 28 -9.78 -6.53 1.07
C LEU A 28 -9.35 -6.39 -0.39
N MET A 29 -8.66 -5.31 -0.74
CA MET A 29 -8.15 -5.13 -2.10
C MET A 29 -7.21 -6.27 -2.50
N LYS A 30 -6.31 -6.70 -1.61
CA LYS A 30 -5.43 -7.84 -1.85
C LYS A 30 -6.21 -9.14 -2.06
N ALA A 31 -7.21 -9.41 -1.24
CA ALA A 31 -7.99 -10.66 -1.30
C ALA A 31 -8.90 -10.75 -2.53
N LEU A 32 -9.47 -9.62 -2.97
CA LEU A 32 -10.44 -9.58 -4.06
C LEU A 32 -9.82 -9.25 -5.43
N LEU A 33 -8.80 -8.39 -5.47
CA LEU A 33 -8.27 -7.84 -6.72
C LEU A 33 -6.83 -8.27 -7.02
N GLY A 34 -6.06 -8.69 -6.01
CA GLY A 34 -4.62 -8.97 -6.19
C GLY A 34 -3.83 -7.72 -6.58
N ILE A 35 -3.52 -6.85 -5.60
CA ILE A 35 -2.90 -5.53 -5.85
C ILE A 35 -1.37 -5.53 -5.99
N ARG A 36 -0.73 -6.70 -5.94
CA ARG A 36 0.73 -6.83 -6.01
C ARG A 36 1.09 -7.79 -7.14
N LEU A 37 2.13 -7.44 -7.88
CA LEU A 37 2.74 -8.30 -8.87
C LEU A 37 3.20 -9.62 -8.23
N SER A 38 3.15 -10.69 -9.02
CA SER A 38 3.85 -11.93 -8.67
C SER A 38 5.36 -11.69 -8.64
N GLN A 39 6.11 -12.59 -7.99
CA GLN A 39 7.57 -12.46 -7.88
C GLN A 39 8.25 -12.46 -9.26
N GLU A 40 7.71 -13.21 -10.21
CA GLU A 40 8.21 -13.26 -11.59
C GLU A 40 7.91 -11.94 -12.32
N GLU A 41 6.70 -11.40 -12.18
CA GLU A 41 6.35 -10.10 -12.76
C GLU A 41 7.12 -8.94 -12.13
N GLU A 42 7.40 -9.00 -10.82
CA GLU A 42 8.25 -8.01 -10.12
C GLU A 42 9.70 -8.11 -10.59
N TYR A 43 10.20 -9.32 -10.88
CA TYR A 43 11.53 -9.54 -11.48
C TYR A 43 11.65 -8.95 -12.89
N TYR A 44 10.64 -9.16 -13.75
CA TYR A 44 10.61 -8.59 -15.10
C TYR A 44 10.37 -7.08 -15.13
N GLY A 45 9.88 -6.50 -14.02
CA GLY A 45 9.56 -5.09 -13.87
C GLY A 45 8.15 -4.74 -14.34
N ALA A 46 7.54 -3.72 -13.72
CA ALA A 46 6.15 -3.33 -13.99
C ALA A 46 5.91 -2.85 -15.42
N ASP A 47 6.90 -2.22 -16.06
CA ASP A 47 6.78 -1.74 -17.44
C ASP A 47 6.61 -2.90 -18.42
N LEU A 48 7.36 -4.00 -18.25
CA LEU A 48 7.20 -5.19 -19.07
C LEU A 48 6.04 -6.07 -18.61
N SER A 49 5.79 -6.18 -17.31
CA SER A 49 4.77 -7.07 -16.75
C SER A 49 3.36 -6.53 -16.95
N ILE A 50 3.14 -5.22 -16.73
CA ILE A 50 1.84 -4.54 -16.84
C ILE A 50 1.70 -3.82 -18.19
N HIS A 51 2.67 -2.96 -18.54
CA HIS A 51 2.55 -2.05 -19.67
C HIS A 51 3.05 -2.61 -21.01
N LYS A 52 3.75 -3.76 -21.01
CA LYS A 52 4.36 -4.40 -22.19
C LYS A 52 5.34 -3.50 -22.96
N ILE A 53 6.02 -2.59 -22.25
CA ILE A 53 7.04 -1.70 -22.83
C ILE A 53 8.42 -2.19 -22.39
N GLY A 54 9.34 -2.37 -23.35
CA GLY A 54 10.73 -2.66 -23.05
C GLY A 54 11.45 -1.44 -22.47
N ALA A 55 12.36 -1.65 -21.51
CA ALA A 55 13.14 -0.57 -20.89
C ALA A 55 14.07 0.16 -21.88
N ILE A 56 14.28 -0.44 -23.05
CA ILE A 56 15.01 0.11 -24.19
C ILE A 56 14.00 0.33 -25.32
N SER A 57 13.92 1.58 -25.77
CA SER A 57 13.27 1.93 -27.03
C SER A 57 14.00 1.16 -28.13
N HIS A 58 13.32 0.16 -28.70
CA HIS A 58 13.75 -0.40 -29.99
C HIS A 58 13.88 0.75 -30.99
N GLU A 59 15.01 0.81 -31.71
CA GLU A 59 15.08 1.55 -32.98
C GLU A 59 14.07 1.00 -33.98
#